data_AF-A0A8S1ATJ7-F1
#
_entry.id   AF-A0A8S1ATJ7-F1
#
_cell.length_a   1.000
_cell.length_b   1.000
_cell.length_c   1.000
_cell.angle_alpha   90.00
_cell.angle_beta   90.00
_cell.angle_gamma   90.00
#
_symmetry.space_group_name_H-M   'P 1'
#
loop_
_entity.id
_entity.type
_entity.pdbx_description
1 polymer ?
#
loop_
_entity_poly.entity_id
_entity_poly.type
_entity_poly.pdbx_seq_one_letter_code
_entity_poly.pdbx_strand_id
1 'polypeptide(L)'
;MCGQSTDDFYIISSGLVAGETTIGNSNRTLFQYISPHGQVLEYARAMVANRLARNGKEWVEIFRKHNSGTYNNQWYIVDYKKFRPRTSRQKGAIKPGLLWVVEQLPGYMEAADLTKKFKELGYFPSYNIPLFRRVFSLSGGNVRVATFGEWFGYRTNPRAKILSEKQANIGNLRDMYFTMRYNDYKHDPLSRCENCDPPYSACNAIAARNDLNPANGTFPFRALGHRSHGATDAKITSAYLRTSYRFLAVASPPHNISRGIPPFHGSTQSEPPREDLPQLGHARAPPRASDRAVEPWSVGMFGSKAARSLNALRVVPCLARAYQSLT
;
A
#
# COMPACT_ATOMS: atom_id res chain seq x y z
N MET A 1 3.53 18.76 -13.17
CA MET A 1 2.41 17.88 -13.54
C MET A 1 2.92 16.44 -13.48
N CYS A 2 2.34 15.57 -12.65
CA CYS A 2 2.74 14.17 -12.61
C CYS A 2 2.08 13.42 -13.77
N GLY A 3 2.86 12.88 -14.71
CA GLY A 3 2.36 12.11 -15.86
C GLY A 3 1.95 10.66 -15.53
N GLN A 4 2.06 10.28 -14.25
CA GLN A 4 1.70 8.98 -13.69
C GLN A 4 1.34 9.10 -12.20
N SER A 5 0.88 8.00 -11.59
CA SER A 5 0.79 7.90 -10.13
C SER A 5 2.20 7.91 -9.52
N THR A 6 2.35 8.51 -8.34
CA THR A 6 3.59 8.49 -7.56
C THR A 6 3.55 7.52 -6.39
N ASP A 7 2.36 7.00 -6.06
CA ASP A 7 2.19 5.89 -5.11
C ASP A 7 2.05 4.55 -5.83
N ASP A 8 1.71 4.62 -7.12
CA ASP A 8 1.32 3.54 -8.03
C ASP A 8 0.14 2.66 -7.58
N PHE A 9 -1.06 3.07 -8.02
CA PHE A 9 -2.31 2.30 -7.98
C PHE A 9 -3.14 2.64 -9.21
N TYR A 10 -3.49 1.63 -10.01
CA TYR A 10 -4.18 1.81 -11.29
C TYR A 10 -5.35 0.85 -11.44
N ILE A 11 -6.49 1.36 -11.87
CA ILE A 11 -7.58 0.56 -12.44
C ILE A 11 -7.56 0.78 -13.94
N ILE A 12 -7.32 -0.30 -14.69
CA ILE A 12 -7.01 -0.24 -16.13
C ILE A 12 -8.18 -0.84 -16.90
N SER A 13 -8.54 -0.20 -18.02
CA SER A 13 -9.69 -0.57 -18.85
C SER A 13 -9.60 -1.98 -19.45
N SER A 14 -8.40 -2.54 -19.57
CA SER A 14 -8.18 -3.95 -19.93
C SER A 14 -8.64 -4.96 -18.87
N GLY A 15 -9.19 -4.49 -17.75
CA GLY A 15 -9.63 -5.32 -16.62
C GLY A 15 -8.51 -5.67 -15.64
N LEU A 16 -7.34 -5.03 -15.79
CA LEU A 16 -6.22 -5.16 -14.87
C LEU A 16 -6.32 -4.13 -13.74
N VAL A 17 -5.81 -4.50 -12.57
CA VAL A 17 -5.43 -3.57 -11.51
C VAL A 17 -3.96 -3.78 -11.24
N ALA A 18 -3.20 -2.69 -11.21
CA ALA A 18 -1.76 -2.72 -10.96
C ALA A 18 -1.41 -1.80 -9.78
N GLY A 19 -0.48 -2.23 -8.95
CA GLY A 19 0.13 -1.40 -7.92
C GLY A 19 1.45 -1.99 -7.48
N GLU A 20 2.15 -1.29 -6.61
CA GLU A 20 3.49 -1.67 -6.18
C GLU A 20 3.77 -1.33 -4.71
N THR A 21 4.85 -1.91 -4.19
CA THR A 21 5.59 -1.30 -3.09
C THR A 21 7.08 -1.32 -3.39
N THR A 22 7.77 -0.23 -3.05
CA THR A 22 9.20 -0.06 -3.36
C THR A 22 10.05 -1.00 -2.52
N ILE A 23 10.84 -1.86 -3.15
CA ILE A 23 11.75 -2.79 -2.46
C ILE A 23 13.15 -2.22 -2.26
N GLY A 24 13.52 -1.20 -3.05
CA GLY A 24 14.82 -0.54 -2.96
C GLY A 24 16.00 -1.43 -3.38
N ASN A 25 17.22 -0.96 -3.12
CA ASN A 25 18.45 -1.72 -3.33
C ASN A 25 19.50 -1.27 -2.32
N SER A 26 19.98 -2.17 -1.47
CA SER A 26 21.05 -1.89 -0.51
C SER A 26 22.42 -2.38 -0.98
N ASN A 27 22.47 -3.12 -2.09
CA ASN A 27 23.71 -3.59 -2.68
C ASN A 27 24.23 -2.58 -3.72
N ARG A 28 25.21 -1.77 -3.31
CA ARG A 28 25.78 -0.70 -4.15
C ARG A 28 26.44 -1.22 -5.42
N THR A 29 26.89 -2.47 -5.46
CA THR A 29 27.55 -3.03 -6.65
C THR A 29 26.59 -3.14 -7.84
N LEU A 30 25.28 -3.24 -7.60
CA LEU A 30 24.29 -3.27 -8.68
C LEU A 30 24.16 -1.93 -9.41
N PHE A 31 24.58 -0.81 -8.81
CA PHE A 31 24.45 0.50 -9.47
C PHE A 31 25.28 0.63 -10.75
N GLN A 32 26.31 -0.21 -10.94
CA GLN A 32 27.05 -0.29 -12.20
C GLN A 32 26.18 -0.68 -13.41
N TYR A 33 25.00 -1.28 -13.17
CA TYR A 33 24.05 -1.66 -14.21
C TYR A 33 23.06 -0.55 -14.57
N ILE A 34 23.15 0.64 -13.95
CA ILE A 34 22.33 1.80 -14.30
C ILE A 34 23.07 2.59 -15.38
N SER A 35 22.41 2.85 -16.50
CA SER A 35 22.99 3.51 -17.67
C SER A 35 21.98 4.47 -18.31
N PRO A 36 22.43 5.65 -18.81
CA PRO A 36 21.56 6.53 -19.58
C PRO A 36 21.20 5.96 -20.96
N HIS A 37 21.92 4.96 -21.46
CA HIS A 37 21.73 4.38 -22.79
C HIS A 37 21.03 3.02 -22.73
N GLY A 38 20.05 2.80 -23.62
CA GLY A 38 19.34 1.53 -23.76
C GLY A 38 18.35 1.20 -22.64
N GLN A 39 18.14 2.14 -21.70
CA GLN A 39 17.26 2.00 -20.55
C GLN A 39 16.14 3.04 -20.59
N VAL A 40 14.99 2.68 -20.03
CA VAL A 40 13.82 3.56 -19.92
C VAL A 40 13.43 3.65 -18.45
N LEU A 41 13.25 4.87 -17.97
CA LEU A 41 12.86 5.11 -16.57
C LEU A 41 11.56 4.37 -16.24
N GLU A 42 11.51 3.88 -15.00
CA GLU A 42 10.46 2.98 -14.52
C GLU A 42 9.06 3.53 -14.77
N TYR A 43 8.86 4.81 -14.50
CA TYR A 43 7.58 5.49 -14.68
C TYR A 43 7.02 5.33 -16.11
N ALA A 44 7.88 5.49 -17.11
CA ALA A 44 7.50 5.38 -18.51
C ALA A 44 7.21 3.92 -18.89
N ARG A 45 7.99 2.97 -18.34
CA ARG A 45 7.75 1.54 -18.56
C ARG A 45 6.42 1.09 -17.96
N ALA A 46 6.10 1.49 -16.73
CA ALA A 46 4.83 1.19 -16.08
C ALA A 46 3.66 1.75 -16.89
N MET A 47 3.77 3.01 -17.35
CA MET A 47 2.74 3.66 -18.15
C MET A 47 2.58 3.08 -19.56
N VAL A 48 3.63 2.53 -20.18
CA VAL A 48 3.53 1.78 -21.45
C VAL A 48 2.88 0.42 -21.21
N ALA A 49 3.28 -0.31 -20.16
CA ALA A 49 2.69 -1.60 -19.78
C ALA A 49 1.18 -1.45 -19.47
N ASN A 50 0.80 -0.41 -18.72
CA ASN A 50 -0.59 -0.08 -18.41
C ASN A 50 -1.45 0.15 -19.66
N ARG A 51 -0.88 0.73 -20.73
CA ARG A 51 -1.62 1.03 -21.96
C ARG A 51 -1.72 -0.15 -22.92
N LEU A 52 -0.69 -1.00 -22.97
CA LEU A 52 -0.58 -2.04 -24.01
C LEU A 52 -1.02 -3.43 -23.53
N ALA A 53 -0.93 -3.72 -22.24
CA ALA A 53 -1.16 -5.06 -21.73
C ALA A 53 -2.64 -5.43 -21.63
N ARG A 54 -2.96 -6.64 -22.09
CA ARG A 54 -4.31 -7.23 -22.01
C ARG A 54 -4.44 -8.24 -20.87
N ASN A 55 -3.34 -8.74 -20.33
CA ASN A 55 -3.29 -9.66 -19.20
C ASN A 55 -2.03 -9.42 -18.35
N GLY A 56 -1.97 -10.03 -17.16
CA GLY A 56 -0.84 -9.83 -16.24
C GLY A 56 0.52 -10.26 -16.78
N LYS A 57 0.57 -11.34 -17.58
CA LYS A 57 1.82 -11.82 -18.21
C LYS A 57 2.35 -10.80 -19.22
N GLU A 58 1.49 -10.32 -20.12
CA GLU A 58 1.86 -9.27 -21.09
C GLU A 58 2.34 -8.00 -20.40
N TRP A 59 1.70 -7.58 -19.29
CA TRP A 59 2.11 -6.40 -18.52
C TRP A 59 3.55 -6.54 -18.05
N VAL A 60 3.88 -7.69 -17.43
CA VAL A 60 5.23 -8.01 -16.95
C VAL A 60 6.22 -8.06 -18.11
N GLU A 61 5.88 -8.71 -19.23
CA GLU A 61 6.77 -8.82 -20.39
C GLU A 61 7.09 -7.48 -21.03
N ILE A 62 6.11 -6.56 -21.06
CA ILE A 62 6.31 -5.19 -21.55
C ILE A 62 7.16 -4.38 -20.56
N PHE A 63 6.81 -4.41 -19.27
CA PHE A 63 7.49 -3.64 -18.22
C PHE A 63 8.98 -3.99 -18.06
N ARG A 64 9.34 -5.26 -18.33
CA ARG A 64 10.72 -5.76 -18.20
C ARG A 64 11.67 -5.24 -19.29
N LYS A 65 11.15 -4.74 -20.40
CA LYS A 65 11.99 -4.21 -21.49
C LYS A 65 12.68 -2.93 -21.02
N HIS A 66 13.96 -2.79 -21.37
CA HIS A 66 14.77 -1.60 -21.06
C HIS A 66 14.80 -1.25 -19.56
N ASN A 67 14.88 -2.26 -18.69
CA ASN A 67 15.00 -2.07 -17.25
C ASN A 67 16.09 -1.04 -16.89
N SER A 68 15.70 0.01 -16.17
CA SER A 68 16.60 1.07 -15.73
C SER A 68 17.29 0.81 -14.39
N GLY A 69 16.80 -0.15 -13.59
CA GLY A 69 17.29 -0.33 -12.22
C GLY A 69 16.96 0.83 -11.27
N THR A 70 16.05 1.73 -11.66
CA THR A 70 15.59 2.88 -10.88
C THR A 70 14.16 2.65 -10.40
N TYR A 71 13.79 3.20 -9.25
CA TYR A 71 12.48 2.96 -8.63
C TYR A 71 12.17 1.45 -8.55
N ASN A 72 13.01 0.74 -7.79
CA ASN A 72 12.99 -0.72 -7.73
C ASN A 72 11.83 -1.19 -6.86
N ASN A 73 10.85 -1.84 -7.50
CA ASN A 73 9.53 -2.12 -6.96
C ASN A 73 9.19 -3.61 -7.02
N GLN A 74 8.30 -4.05 -6.12
CA GLN A 74 7.50 -5.26 -6.30
C GLN A 74 6.15 -4.85 -6.87
N TRP A 75 5.97 -5.03 -8.17
CA TRP A 75 4.70 -4.80 -8.84
C TRP A 75 3.81 -6.04 -8.75
N TYR A 76 2.53 -5.84 -8.45
CA TYR A 76 1.50 -6.87 -8.48
C TYR A 76 0.39 -6.47 -9.44
N ILE A 77 0.07 -7.37 -10.37
CA ILE A 77 -0.90 -7.16 -11.44
C ILE A 77 -2.01 -8.18 -11.26
N VAL A 78 -3.19 -7.67 -10.92
CA VAL A 78 -4.41 -8.45 -10.72
C VAL A 78 -5.26 -8.41 -11.98
N ASP A 79 -5.37 -9.53 -12.69
CA ASP A 79 -6.26 -9.68 -13.84
C ASP A 79 -7.65 -10.11 -13.39
N TYR A 80 -8.55 -9.15 -13.17
CA TYR A 80 -9.90 -9.44 -12.74
C TYR A 80 -10.75 -10.21 -13.77
N LYS A 81 -10.29 -10.37 -15.02
CA LYS A 81 -10.95 -11.28 -15.98
C LYS A 81 -10.79 -12.75 -15.58
N LYS A 82 -9.82 -13.06 -14.71
CA LYS A 82 -9.54 -14.39 -14.15
C LYS A 82 -10.20 -14.65 -12.80
N PHE A 83 -10.96 -13.68 -12.28
CA PHE A 83 -11.68 -13.77 -11.01
C PHE A 83 -13.19 -13.64 -11.19
N ARG A 84 -13.95 -14.55 -10.58
CA ARG A 84 -15.41 -14.45 -10.43
C ARG A 84 -15.76 -14.51 -8.93
N PRO A 85 -16.39 -13.47 -8.37
CA PRO A 85 -16.88 -13.51 -6.99
C PRO A 85 -17.89 -14.64 -6.77
N ARG A 86 -17.91 -15.22 -5.56
CA ARG A 86 -19.00 -16.11 -5.13
C ARG A 86 -20.24 -15.27 -4.84
N THR A 87 -21.40 -15.73 -5.32
CA THR A 87 -22.72 -15.18 -4.96
C THR A 87 -23.64 -16.30 -4.49
N SER A 88 -24.85 -15.97 -4.04
CA SER A 88 -25.87 -16.98 -3.72
C SER A 88 -26.26 -17.85 -4.93
N ARG A 89 -26.04 -17.35 -6.16
CA ARG A 89 -26.42 -18.03 -7.41
C ARG A 89 -25.24 -18.60 -8.20
N GLN A 90 -23.99 -18.26 -7.85
CA GLN A 90 -22.81 -18.64 -8.62
C GLN A 90 -21.62 -18.98 -7.73
N LYS A 91 -20.95 -20.10 -8.03
CA LYS A 91 -19.68 -20.46 -7.40
C LYS A 91 -18.59 -19.47 -7.79
N GLY A 92 -17.79 -19.06 -6.81
CA GLY A 92 -16.60 -18.25 -7.06
C GLY A 92 -15.56 -19.02 -7.88
N ALA A 93 -14.73 -18.31 -8.63
CA ALA A 93 -13.67 -18.91 -9.45
C ALA A 93 -12.41 -18.05 -9.45
N ILE A 94 -11.26 -18.70 -9.31
CA ILE A 94 -9.94 -18.13 -9.52
C ILE A 94 -9.23 -19.00 -10.56
N LYS A 95 -8.86 -18.41 -11.70
CA LYS A 95 -8.15 -19.06 -12.80
C LYS A 95 -6.67 -18.65 -12.83
N PRO A 96 -5.75 -19.51 -13.30
CA PRO A 96 -4.35 -19.13 -13.52
C PRO A 96 -4.21 -17.82 -14.32
N GLY A 97 -3.18 -17.05 -13.99
CA GLY A 97 -2.93 -15.71 -14.50
C GLY A 97 -3.71 -14.59 -13.78
N LEU A 98 -4.38 -14.88 -12.66
CA LEU A 98 -5.05 -13.85 -11.85
C LEU A 98 -4.04 -12.88 -11.25
N LEU A 99 -2.95 -13.38 -10.67
CA LEU A 99 -1.95 -12.55 -9.99
C LEU A 99 -0.58 -12.79 -10.59
N TRP A 100 -0.08 -11.80 -11.31
CA TRP A 100 1.32 -11.75 -11.73
C TRP A 100 2.09 -10.79 -10.83
N VAL A 101 3.30 -11.19 -10.44
CA VAL A 101 4.21 -10.35 -9.65
C VAL A 101 5.54 -10.25 -10.35
N VAL A 102 6.12 -9.06 -10.37
CA VAL A 102 7.49 -8.80 -10.87
C VAL A 102 8.24 -7.93 -9.88
N GLU A 103 9.49 -8.29 -9.63
CA GLU A 103 10.43 -7.53 -8.81
C GLU A 103 11.62 -7.08 -9.64
N GLN A 104 12.01 -5.83 -9.44
CA GLN A 104 13.07 -5.19 -10.20
C GLN A 104 14.27 -4.83 -9.33
N LEU A 105 15.47 -5.04 -9.88
CA LEU A 105 16.73 -4.45 -9.43
C LEU A 105 17.52 -3.94 -10.64
N PRO A 106 18.58 -3.14 -10.45
CA PRO A 106 19.52 -2.88 -11.53
C PRO A 106 20.09 -4.18 -12.09
N GLY A 107 19.97 -4.35 -13.42
CA GLY A 107 20.49 -5.52 -14.14
C GLY A 107 19.71 -6.84 -13.95
N TYR A 108 18.68 -6.89 -13.11
CA TYR A 108 17.94 -8.14 -12.85
C TYR A 108 16.46 -7.91 -12.58
N MET A 109 15.60 -8.75 -13.14
CA MET A 109 14.17 -8.77 -12.85
C MET A 109 13.67 -10.20 -12.81
N GLU A 110 12.83 -10.49 -11.83
CA GLU A 110 12.20 -11.80 -11.64
C GLU A 110 10.69 -11.65 -11.59
N ALA A 111 9.97 -12.55 -12.25
CA ALA A 111 8.52 -12.50 -12.29
C ALA A 111 7.90 -13.89 -12.31
N ALA A 112 6.70 -14.01 -11.74
CA ALA A 112 5.96 -15.25 -11.70
C ALA A 112 4.44 -15.03 -11.61
N ASP A 113 3.68 -16.00 -12.10
CA ASP A 113 2.26 -16.15 -11.79
C ASP A 113 2.12 -16.73 -10.37
N LEU A 114 1.66 -15.91 -9.43
CA LEU A 114 1.45 -16.29 -8.04
C LEU A 114 0.01 -16.70 -7.74
N THR A 115 -0.82 -16.95 -8.75
CA THR A 115 -2.23 -17.33 -8.55
C THR A 115 -2.39 -18.55 -7.65
N LYS A 116 -1.56 -19.60 -7.84
CA LYS A 116 -1.62 -20.80 -6.98
C LYS A 116 -1.33 -20.43 -5.52
N LYS A 117 -0.29 -19.65 -5.28
CA LYS A 117 0.10 -19.22 -3.92
C LYS A 117 -0.96 -18.32 -3.29
N PHE A 118 -1.52 -17.40 -4.06
CA PHE A 118 -2.63 -16.55 -3.64
C PHE A 118 -3.85 -17.37 -3.21
N LYS A 119 -4.21 -18.42 -3.96
CA LYS A 119 -5.31 -19.33 -3.58
C LYS A 119 -5.03 -20.10 -2.29
N GLU A 120 -3.79 -20.56 -2.09
CA GLU A 120 -3.40 -21.31 -0.89
C GLU A 120 -3.40 -20.42 0.37
N LEU A 121 -2.95 -19.17 0.24
CA LEU A 121 -2.84 -18.26 1.38
C LEU A 121 -4.13 -17.47 1.65
N GLY A 122 -4.97 -17.27 0.64
CA GLY A 122 -6.15 -16.41 0.71
C GLY A 122 -5.86 -14.91 0.52
N TYR A 123 -4.60 -14.51 0.49
CA TYR A 123 -4.15 -13.12 0.31
C TYR A 123 -2.75 -13.04 -0.31
N PHE A 124 -2.37 -11.84 -0.77
CA PHE A 124 -1.01 -11.52 -1.18
C PHE A 124 -0.59 -10.18 -0.54
N PRO A 125 0.40 -10.18 0.37
CA PRO A 125 0.88 -8.95 0.97
C PRO A 125 2.11 -8.38 0.24
N SER A 126 2.28 -7.05 0.32
CA SER A 126 3.46 -6.34 -0.17
C SER A 126 3.84 -5.26 0.85
N TYR A 127 5.11 -5.20 1.24
CA TYR A 127 5.58 -4.36 2.35
C TYR A 127 7.08 -3.99 2.24
N ASN A 128 7.50 -3.59 1.04
CA ASN A 128 8.86 -3.09 0.76
C ASN A 128 10.00 -4.11 0.96
N ILE A 129 9.71 -5.42 1.03
CA ILE A 129 10.71 -6.47 1.09
C ILE A 129 10.50 -7.44 -0.07
N PRO A 130 11.54 -7.77 -0.87
CA PRO A 130 11.40 -8.70 -1.97
C PRO A 130 10.95 -10.10 -1.52
N LEU A 131 9.97 -10.66 -2.21
CA LEU A 131 9.48 -12.03 -2.11
C LEU A 131 10.43 -13.02 -2.77
N PHE A 132 10.94 -12.72 -3.97
CA PHE A 132 11.75 -13.69 -4.70
C PHE A 132 13.13 -13.77 -4.04
N ARG A 133 13.50 -14.99 -3.60
CA ARG A 133 14.72 -15.24 -2.81
C ARG A 133 15.97 -14.68 -3.47
N ARG A 134 16.08 -14.77 -4.81
CA ARG A 134 17.22 -14.24 -5.55
C ARG A 134 17.26 -12.71 -5.53
N VAL A 135 16.13 -12.05 -5.72
CA VAL A 135 16.00 -10.59 -5.61
C VAL A 135 16.31 -10.13 -4.18
N PHE A 136 15.78 -10.81 -3.17
CA PHE A 136 16.09 -10.54 -1.76
C PHE A 136 17.59 -10.64 -1.46
N SER A 137 18.24 -11.70 -1.95
CA SER A 137 19.68 -11.90 -1.78
C SER A 137 20.50 -10.83 -2.51
N LEU A 138 20.21 -10.59 -3.80
CA LEU A 138 20.97 -9.66 -4.65
C LEU A 138 20.86 -8.20 -4.17
N SER A 139 19.71 -7.79 -3.64
CA SER A 139 19.47 -6.44 -3.12
C SER A 139 20.16 -6.16 -1.77
N GLY A 140 20.83 -7.16 -1.18
CA GLY A 140 21.52 -7.06 0.10
C GLY A 140 20.67 -7.45 1.32
N GLY A 141 19.48 -8.05 1.11
CA GLY A 141 18.56 -8.44 2.19
C GLY A 141 19.19 -9.34 3.26
N ASN A 142 19.98 -10.33 2.85
CA ASN A 142 20.67 -11.24 3.79
C ASN A 142 21.61 -10.48 4.74
N VAL A 143 22.37 -9.51 4.21
CA VAL A 143 23.27 -8.67 5.02
C VAL A 143 22.46 -7.83 6.00
N ARG A 144 21.35 -7.23 5.55
CA ARG A 144 20.49 -6.43 6.43
C ARG A 144 19.87 -7.23 7.56
N VAL A 145 19.44 -8.47 7.29
CA VAL A 145 18.94 -9.37 8.34
C VAL A 145 20.06 -9.70 9.33
N ALA A 146 21.26 -10.01 8.86
CA ALA A 146 22.39 -10.27 9.75
C ALA A 146 22.79 -9.05 10.60
N THR A 147 22.66 -7.83 10.06
CA THR A 147 23.05 -6.59 10.76
C THR A 147 21.96 -6.03 11.68
N PHE A 148 20.70 -6.07 11.27
CA PHE A 148 19.60 -5.38 11.95
C PHE A 148 18.44 -6.30 12.36
N GLY A 149 18.55 -7.60 12.08
CA GLY A 149 17.59 -8.61 12.50
C GLY A 149 16.29 -8.65 11.69
N GLU A 150 15.25 -9.15 12.35
CA GLU A 150 13.98 -9.58 11.74
C GLU A 150 13.19 -8.47 11.04
N TRP A 151 13.49 -7.19 11.32
CA TRP A 151 12.83 -6.08 10.62
C TRP A 151 13.04 -6.12 9.10
N PHE A 152 14.15 -6.71 8.64
CA PHE A 152 14.46 -6.87 7.21
C PHE A 152 14.09 -8.25 6.65
N GLY A 153 13.53 -9.15 7.46
CA GLY A 153 13.08 -10.46 6.99
C GLY A 153 11.73 -10.38 6.31
N TYR A 154 11.58 -11.07 5.17
CA TYR A 154 10.33 -11.07 4.40
C TYR A 154 9.13 -11.52 5.24
N ARG A 155 9.27 -12.59 6.03
CA ARG A 155 8.15 -13.15 6.82
C ARG A 155 8.05 -12.60 8.24
N THR A 156 9.08 -11.92 8.70
CA THR A 156 9.30 -11.68 10.14
C THR A 156 9.27 -10.21 10.52
N ASN A 157 9.33 -9.31 9.54
CA ASN A 157 9.14 -7.88 9.77
C ASN A 157 7.74 -7.58 10.35
N PRO A 158 7.57 -6.47 11.08
CA PRO A 158 6.31 -6.09 11.71
C PRO A 158 5.09 -6.12 10.78
N ARG A 159 5.19 -5.59 9.56
CA ARG A 159 4.07 -5.54 8.62
C ARG A 159 3.67 -6.93 8.12
N ALA A 160 4.63 -7.82 7.87
CA ALA A 160 4.34 -9.19 7.52
C ALA A 160 3.55 -9.91 8.62
N LYS A 161 3.99 -9.76 9.87
CA LYS A 161 3.31 -10.36 11.04
C LYS A 161 1.90 -9.77 11.22
N ILE A 162 1.76 -8.44 11.22
CA ILE A 162 0.47 -7.76 11.39
C ILE A 162 -0.52 -8.15 10.28
N LEU A 163 -0.07 -8.18 9.02
CA LEU A 163 -0.94 -8.59 7.91
C LEU A 163 -1.32 -10.07 8.02
N SER A 164 -0.41 -10.94 8.45
CA SER A 164 -0.71 -12.37 8.61
C SER A 164 -1.82 -12.63 9.64
N GLU A 165 -1.86 -11.84 10.72
CA GLU A 165 -2.90 -11.93 11.76
C GLU A 165 -4.23 -11.31 11.32
N LYS A 166 -4.19 -10.18 10.59
CA LYS A 166 -5.41 -9.41 10.28
C LYS A 166 -6.12 -9.86 9.02
N GLN A 167 -5.40 -10.40 8.03
CA GLN A 167 -5.95 -10.67 6.69
C GLN A 167 -7.19 -11.58 6.71
N ALA A 168 -7.26 -12.54 7.62
CA ALA A 168 -8.37 -13.50 7.69
C ALA A 168 -9.70 -12.84 8.09
N ASN A 169 -9.64 -11.70 8.78
CA ASN A 169 -10.81 -10.94 9.23
C ASN A 169 -11.27 -9.89 8.21
N ILE A 170 -10.66 -9.82 7.02
CA ILE A 170 -11.05 -8.87 5.98
C ILE A 170 -12.18 -9.48 5.15
N GLY A 171 -13.43 -9.24 5.57
CA GLY A 171 -14.62 -9.75 4.89
C GLY A 171 -15.22 -8.77 3.88
N ASN A 172 -14.94 -7.47 4.02
CA ASN A 172 -15.56 -6.43 3.20
C ASN A 172 -14.65 -5.19 3.05
N LEU A 173 -15.13 -4.17 2.31
CA LEU A 173 -14.39 -2.93 2.05
C LEU A 173 -14.09 -2.12 3.32
N ARG A 174 -14.97 -2.16 4.33
CA ARG A 174 -14.79 -1.47 5.61
C ARG A 174 -13.66 -2.14 6.41
N ASP A 175 -13.62 -3.46 6.45
CA ASP A 175 -12.55 -4.20 7.13
C ASP A 175 -11.20 -3.96 6.46
N MET A 176 -11.19 -3.93 5.11
CA MET A 176 -10.00 -3.58 4.34
C MET A 176 -9.55 -2.15 4.63
N TYR A 177 -10.48 -1.19 4.70
CA TYR A 177 -10.19 0.19 5.07
C TYR A 177 -9.49 0.28 6.42
N PHE A 178 -10.07 -0.30 7.47
CA PHE A 178 -9.47 -0.23 8.80
C PHE A 178 -8.15 -0.99 8.90
N THR A 179 -7.98 -2.07 8.13
CA THR A 179 -6.70 -2.81 8.09
C THR A 179 -5.62 -1.99 7.39
N MET A 180 -5.91 -1.39 6.24
CA MET A 180 -4.95 -0.54 5.51
C MET A 180 -4.62 0.76 6.23
N ARG A 181 -5.44 1.18 7.20
CA ARG A 181 -5.23 2.34 8.07
C ARG A 181 -4.69 1.96 9.45
N TYR A 182 -4.36 0.69 9.66
CA TYR A 182 -4.00 0.18 10.97
C TYR A 182 -2.65 0.72 11.45
N ASN A 183 -2.71 1.43 12.57
CA ASN A 183 -1.59 1.73 13.43
C ASN A 183 -2.08 1.69 14.88
N ASP A 184 -1.34 1.03 15.75
CA ASP A 184 -1.58 0.95 17.20
C ASP A 184 -0.24 0.78 17.94
N TYR A 185 0.78 1.51 17.47
CA TYR A 185 2.18 1.21 17.75
C TYR A 185 2.59 1.20 19.22
N LYS A 186 1.85 1.90 20.08
CA LYS A 186 2.10 1.92 21.54
C LYS A 186 1.60 0.68 22.25
N HIS A 187 0.61 -0.03 21.70
CA HIS A 187 -0.07 -1.14 22.37
C HIS A 187 0.12 -2.47 21.66
N ASP A 188 0.30 -2.45 20.34
CA ASP A 188 0.49 -3.66 19.54
C ASP A 188 1.89 -4.28 19.81
N PRO A 189 1.96 -5.51 20.34
CA PRO A 189 3.23 -6.20 20.57
C PRO A 189 4.09 -6.36 19.32
N LEU A 190 3.48 -6.44 18.13
CA LEU A 190 4.19 -6.53 16.85
C LEU A 190 4.82 -5.21 16.41
N SER A 191 4.45 -4.10 17.05
CA SER A 191 5.06 -2.78 16.83
C SER A 191 6.30 -2.52 17.67
N ARG A 192 6.64 -3.44 18.60
CA ARG A 192 7.81 -3.32 19.46
C ARG A 192 9.12 -3.24 18.66
N CYS A 193 10.08 -2.53 19.23
CA CYS A 193 11.45 -2.45 18.74
C CYS A 193 12.39 -2.66 19.93
N GLU A 194 13.09 -3.80 19.96
CA GLU A 194 13.93 -4.20 21.09
C GLU A 194 15.09 -3.23 21.35
N ASN A 195 15.68 -2.70 20.28
CA ASN A 195 16.82 -1.79 20.33
C ASN A 195 16.40 -0.31 20.17
N CYS A 196 15.17 0.03 20.57
CA CYS A 196 14.67 1.41 20.54
C CYS A 196 14.37 1.92 21.96
N ASP A 197 14.51 3.22 22.15
CA ASP A 197 13.98 3.94 23.30
C ASP A 197 13.13 5.13 22.81
N PRO A 198 11.80 5.11 22.97
CA PRO A 198 10.98 4.07 23.62
C PRO A 198 10.96 2.74 22.83
N PRO A 199 10.56 1.60 23.46
CA PRO A 199 10.68 0.26 22.88
C PRO A 199 9.61 -0.07 21.82
N TYR A 200 9.20 0.93 21.04
CA TYR A 200 8.25 0.84 19.95
C TYR A 200 8.62 1.83 18.84
N SER A 201 8.07 1.62 17.65
CA SER A 201 8.11 2.62 16.59
C SER A 201 6.78 2.70 15.88
N ALA A 202 6.29 3.93 15.69
CA ALA A 202 5.12 4.23 14.86
C ALA A 202 5.32 3.88 13.38
N CYS A 203 6.54 3.50 12.97
CA CYS A 203 6.84 2.92 11.66
C CYS A 203 6.41 1.44 11.56
N ASN A 204 6.32 0.72 12.68
CA ASN A 204 6.06 -0.72 12.72
C ASN A 204 4.55 -1.03 12.64
N ALA A 205 3.87 -0.44 11.66
CA ALA A 205 2.44 -0.58 11.43
C ALA A 205 2.14 -0.75 9.94
N ILE A 206 0.91 -1.14 9.58
CA ILE A 206 0.50 -1.15 8.16
C ILE A 206 0.55 0.29 7.61
N ALA A 207 0.01 1.24 8.37
CA ALA A 207 0.02 2.67 8.02
C ALA A 207 0.93 3.45 8.98
N ALA A 208 2.20 3.64 8.61
CA ALA A 208 3.20 4.28 9.46
C ALA A 208 2.86 5.74 9.84
N ARG A 209 3.32 6.17 11.02
CA ARG A 209 3.20 7.54 11.58
C ARG A 209 4.52 7.99 12.23
N ASN A 210 5.61 8.06 11.47
CA ASN A 210 6.92 8.39 12.03
C ASN A 210 6.97 9.77 12.70
N ASP A 211 6.06 10.68 12.34
CA ASP A 211 5.90 11.98 12.98
C ASP A 211 5.56 11.87 14.48
N LEU A 212 4.99 10.74 14.90
CA LEU A 212 4.64 10.48 16.30
C LEU A 212 5.76 9.80 17.11
N ASN A 213 6.85 9.38 16.47
CA ASN A 213 8.03 8.93 17.21
C ASN A 213 8.68 10.13 17.90
N PRO A 214 9.23 10.00 19.12
CA PRO A 214 9.92 11.10 19.77
C PRO A 214 11.20 11.48 19.00
N ALA A 215 11.41 12.79 18.80
CA ALA A 215 12.59 13.30 18.09
C ALA A 215 13.91 12.99 18.82
N ASN A 216 13.87 12.93 20.15
CA ASN A 216 14.98 12.54 21.02
C ASN A 216 15.05 11.04 21.30
N GLY A 217 14.23 10.21 20.63
CA GLY A 217 14.28 8.76 20.81
C GLY A 217 15.52 8.13 20.19
N THR A 218 15.94 6.99 20.74
CA THR A 218 17.05 6.20 20.21
C THR A 218 16.50 5.12 19.27
N PHE A 219 16.99 5.08 18.04
CA PHE A 219 16.54 4.12 17.02
C PHE A 219 17.75 3.51 16.29
N PRO A 220 17.75 2.19 16.00
CA PRO A 220 18.91 1.51 15.44
C PRO A 220 19.18 1.88 13.98
N PHE A 221 18.19 2.43 13.27
CA PHE A 221 18.34 2.97 11.93
C PHE A 221 17.25 3.99 11.61
N ARG A 222 17.54 4.91 10.67
CA ARG A 222 16.72 6.10 10.35
C ARG A 222 15.24 5.80 10.06
N ALA A 223 14.91 4.65 9.47
CA ALA A 223 13.54 4.33 9.11
C ALA A 223 12.60 4.21 10.33
N LEU A 224 13.11 3.84 11.51
CA LEU A 224 12.32 3.68 12.72
C LEU A 224 12.13 4.99 13.51
N GLY A 225 12.91 6.03 13.24
CA GLY A 225 12.91 7.26 14.05
C GLY A 225 11.87 8.30 13.66
N HIS A 226 11.94 9.46 14.32
CA HIS A 226 11.12 10.63 14.04
C HIS A 226 11.40 11.19 12.65
N ARG A 227 10.35 11.30 11.83
CA ARG A 227 10.43 11.81 10.46
C ARG A 227 9.07 12.37 10.05
N SER A 228 9.05 13.44 9.25
CA SER A 228 7.85 13.82 8.48
C SER A 228 7.63 12.82 7.32
N HIS A 229 7.27 11.58 7.68
CA HIS A 229 7.11 10.44 6.79
C HIS A 229 6.08 9.46 7.39
N GLY A 230 5.30 8.81 6.54
CA GLY A 230 4.29 7.85 6.97
C GLY A 230 3.36 7.49 5.83
N ALA A 231 2.30 6.77 6.14
CA ALA A 231 1.22 6.57 5.17
C ALA A 231 0.46 7.89 5.00
N THR A 232 0.26 8.33 3.77
CA THR A 232 -0.46 9.57 3.43
C THR A 232 -1.86 9.32 2.89
N ASP A 233 -2.18 8.08 2.51
CA ASP A 233 -3.46 7.72 1.94
C ASP A 233 -3.78 6.22 2.14
N ALA A 234 -4.94 5.80 1.63
CA ALA A 234 -5.19 4.43 1.22
C ALA A 234 -6.17 4.41 0.04
N LYS A 235 -5.95 3.51 -0.94
CA LYS A 235 -6.81 3.30 -2.11
C LYS A 235 -7.27 1.84 -2.16
N ILE A 236 -8.57 1.62 -2.27
CA ILE A 236 -9.15 0.27 -2.20
C ILE A 236 -10.19 0.10 -3.32
N THR A 237 -10.03 -0.94 -4.13
CA THR A 237 -11.04 -1.37 -5.10
C THR A 237 -11.48 -2.81 -4.86
N SER A 238 -12.46 -3.27 -5.63
CA SER A 238 -12.94 -4.63 -5.61
C SER A 238 -13.35 -5.07 -7.00
N ALA A 239 -13.66 -6.36 -7.16
CA ALA A 239 -14.19 -6.88 -8.42
C ALA A 239 -15.46 -6.15 -8.90
N TYR A 240 -16.23 -5.55 -7.98
CA TYR A 240 -17.44 -4.78 -8.28
C TYR A 240 -17.14 -3.30 -8.54
N LEU A 241 -16.25 -2.66 -7.77
CA LEU A 241 -15.96 -1.24 -7.94
C LEU A 241 -15.17 -0.97 -9.23
N ARG A 242 -14.21 -1.86 -9.56
CA ARG A 242 -13.33 -1.69 -10.71
C ARG A 242 -14.02 -1.73 -12.06
N THR A 243 -15.19 -2.38 -12.18
CA THR A 243 -15.98 -2.40 -13.44
C THR A 243 -16.44 -1.01 -13.85
N SER A 244 -16.62 -0.10 -12.88
CA SER A 244 -17.01 1.29 -13.10
C SER A 244 -15.86 2.26 -12.84
N TYR A 245 -14.61 1.77 -12.81
CA TYR A 245 -13.42 2.58 -12.49
C TYR A 245 -13.49 3.29 -11.13
N ARG A 246 -14.16 2.67 -10.15
CA ARG A 246 -14.34 3.21 -8.81
C ARG A 246 -13.37 2.58 -7.82
N PHE A 247 -13.02 3.37 -6.81
CA PHE A 247 -12.29 2.94 -5.64
C PHE A 247 -12.66 3.84 -4.45
N LEU A 248 -12.45 3.33 -3.25
CA LEU A 248 -12.46 4.12 -2.02
C LEU A 248 -11.09 4.74 -1.86
N ALA A 249 -11.06 6.02 -1.51
CA ALA A 249 -9.83 6.74 -1.23
C ALA A 249 -9.96 7.52 0.08
N VAL A 250 -8.89 7.52 0.87
CA VAL A 250 -8.66 8.48 1.96
C VAL A 250 -7.31 9.13 1.73
N ALA A 251 -7.23 10.45 1.85
CA ALA A 251 -6.00 11.23 1.66
C ALA A 251 -5.66 11.94 2.98
N SER A 252 -5.06 11.21 3.91
CA SER A 252 -4.56 11.72 5.18
C SER A 252 -3.67 10.67 5.85
N PRO A 253 -2.78 11.04 6.79
CA PRO A 253 -2.20 10.09 7.71
C PRO A 253 -3.25 9.38 8.59
N PRO A 254 -3.05 8.11 8.97
CA PRO A 254 -4.01 7.39 9.81
C PRO A 254 -4.13 8.08 11.16
N HIS A 255 -5.35 8.23 11.64
CA HIS A 255 -5.65 8.74 12.97
C HIS A 255 -6.69 7.87 13.64
N ASN A 256 -6.58 7.75 14.95
CA ASN A 256 -7.47 7.00 15.80
C ASN A 256 -7.31 7.52 17.24
N ILE A 257 -8.24 8.37 17.67
CA ILE A 257 -8.19 9.04 18.98
C ILE A 257 -8.23 8.01 20.12
N SER A 258 -9.00 6.92 19.98
CA SER A 258 -9.09 5.88 21.02
C SER A 258 -7.79 5.09 21.20
N ARG A 259 -6.88 5.11 20.20
CA ARG A 259 -5.52 4.55 20.28
C ARG A 259 -4.45 5.60 20.60
N GLY A 260 -4.86 6.83 20.89
CA GLY A 260 -3.93 7.94 21.10
C GLY A 260 -3.15 8.35 19.84
N ILE A 261 -3.71 8.12 18.66
CA ILE A 261 -3.14 8.55 17.36
C ILE A 261 -3.92 9.78 16.88
N PRO A 262 -3.42 11.01 17.12
CA PRO A 262 -4.13 12.21 16.75
C PRO A 262 -4.13 12.40 15.22
N PRO A 263 -5.10 13.14 14.65
CA PRO A 263 -5.00 13.69 13.31
C PRO A 263 -3.68 14.44 13.13
N PHE A 264 -3.04 14.27 11.98
CA PHE A 264 -1.81 14.98 11.67
C PHE A 264 -2.07 16.48 11.52
N HIS A 265 -1.17 17.30 12.08
CA HIS A 265 -1.24 18.75 11.98
C HIS A 265 0.14 19.34 11.65
N GLY A 266 0.27 20.02 10.51
CA GLY A 266 1.57 20.46 9.98
C GLY A 266 2.30 21.52 10.82
N SER A 267 1.59 22.25 11.70
CA SER A 267 2.18 23.32 12.53
C SER A 267 2.65 22.87 13.92
N THR A 268 2.40 21.62 14.32
CA THR A 268 2.79 21.09 15.63
C THR A 268 4.00 20.16 15.58
N GLN A 269 4.72 20.11 14.45
CA GLN A 269 5.97 19.36 14.38
C GLN A 269 7.07 20.09 15.16
N SER A 270 7.85 19.33 15.92
CA SER A 270 8.97 19.81 16.75
C SER A 270 10.26 20.03 15.97
N GLU A 271 10.28 19.76 14.66
CA GLU A 271 11.27 20.38 13.78
C GLU A 271 10.86 21.85 13.58
N PRO A 272 11.76 22.83 13.71
CA PRO A 272 11.45 24.19 13.29
C PRO A 272 10.90 24.11 11.86
N PRO A 273 9.82 24.85 11.54
CA PRO A 273 9.37 24.91 10.16
C PRO A 273 10.59 25.25 9.33
N ARG A 274 11.00 24.31 8.47
CA ARG A 274 11.92 24.60 7.39
C ARG A 274 11.24 25.71 6.58
N GLU A 275 11.62 26.96 6.81
CA GLU A 275 11.06 28.15 6.14
C GLU A 275 11.16 28.01 4.61
N ASP A 276 12.00 27.08 4.15
CA ASP A 276 12.25 26.65 2.78
C ASP A 276 11.28 25.58 2.21
N LEU A 277 10.37 24.99 2.99
CA LEU A 277 9.39 24.00 2.49
C LEU A 277 7.96 24.55 2.44
N PRO A 278 7.49 25.04 1.28
CA PRO A 278 6.12 25.53 1.15
C PRO A 278 5.09 24.40 1.24
N GLN A 279 4.27 24.39 2.29
CA GLN A 279 3.05 23.55 2.42
C GLN A 279 1.82 24.24 1.81
N LEU A 280 1.96 24.84 0.63
CA LEU A 280 0.88 25.57 -0.04
C LEU A 280 -0.27 24.61 -0.41
N GLY A 281 -1.47 24.86 0.13
CA GLY A 281 -2.70 24.16 -0.24
C GLY A 281 -3.08 22.92 0.58
N HIS A 282 -2.33 22.56 1.63
CA HIS A 282 -2.73 21.47 2.53
C HIS A 282 -3.83 21.90 3.52
N ALA A 283 -4.88 21.09 3.66
CA ALA A 283 -5.97 21.35 4.60
C ALA A 283 -5.47 21.28 6.06
N ARG A 284 -5.76 22.33 6.85
CA ARG A 284 -5.54 22.33 8.30
C ARG A 284 -6.75 21.70 9.00
N ALA A 285 -6.52 20.81 9.97
CA ALA A 285 -7.60 20.27 10.78
C ALA A 285 -8.22 21.40 11.65
N PRO A 286 -9.56 21.51 11.75
CA PRO A 286 -10.18 22.54 12.57
C PRO A 286 -9.91 22.32 14.07
N PRO A 287 -9.82 23.39 14.88
CA PRO A 287 -9.40 23.33 16.30
C PRO A 287 -10.35 22.62 17.26
N ARG A 288 -11.45 22.02 16.78
CA ARG A 288 -12.38 21.19 17.57
C ARG A 288 -12.89 20.02 16.73
N ALA A 289 -12.13 18.93 16.68
CA ALA A 289 -12.67 17.65 16.23
C ALA A 289 -13.48 17.05 17.40
N SER A 290 -14.77 17.39 17.49
CA SER A 290 -15.71 16.75 18.41
C SER A 290 -15.92 15.27 18.04
N ASP A 291 -16.19 14.43 19.05
CA ASP A 291 -16.32 12.96 19.08
C ASP A 291 -17.25 12.26 18.05
N ARG A 292 -17.68 12.91 16.97
CA ARG A 292 -18.57 12.36 15.93
C ARG A 292 -18.23 12.78 14.50
N ALA A 293 -16.95 12.94 14.16
CA ALA A 293 -16.56 13.06 12.76
C ALA A 293 -16.54 11.66 12.11
N VAL A 294 -17.66 11.22 11.54
CA VAL A 294 -17.65 10.15 10.55
C VAL A 294 -16.96 10.71 9.31
N GLU A 295 -15.78 10.18 8.96
CA GLU A 295 -15.06 10.61 7.76
C GLU A 295 -15.96 10.45 6.52
N PRO A 296 -16.14 11.50 5.70
CA PRO A 296 -16.84 11.36 4.44
C PRO A 296 -15.99 10.54 3.47
N TRP A 297 -16.50 9.37 3.10
CA TRP A 297 -15.94 8.55 2.02
C TRP A 297 -15.94 9.37 0.73
N SER A 298 -14.77 9.57 0.14
CA SER A 298 -14.69 10.10 -1.22
C SER A 298 -14.63 8.91 -2.17
N VAL A 299 -15.65 8.77 -3.02
CA VAL A 299 -15.60 7.81 -4.12
C VAL A 299 -14.91 8.51 -5.29
N GLY A 300 -13.68 8.09 -5.61
CA GLY A 300 -12.98 8.59 -6.79
C GLY A 300 -13.74 8.18 -8.05
N MET A 301 -14.11 9.16 -8.88
CA MET A 301 -14.65 8.95 -10.23
C MET A 301 -13.77 9.71 -11.23
N PHE A 302 -13.24 9.01 -12.23
CA PHE A 302 -12.68 9.61 -13.43
C PHE A 302 -13.37 8.99 -14.65
N GLY A 303 -14.23 9.78 -15.30
CA GLY A 303 -14.95 9.43 -16.52
C GLY A 303 -15.44 10.69 -17.21
N SER A 304 -15.21 10.82 -18.51
CA SER A 304 -15.48 12.02 -19.30
C SER A 304 -16.99 12.33 -19.42
N LYS A 305 -17.33 13.61 -19.15
CA LYS A 305 -18.58 14.34 -19.50
C LYS A 305 -19.91 13.75 -19.01
N ALA A 306 -20.40 14.30 -17.89
CA ALA A 306 -21.73 14.94 -17.74
C ALA A 306 -22.05 15.14 -16.25
N ALA A 307 -21.39 16.09 -15.58
CA ALA A 307 -21.79 16.53 -14.25
C ALA A 307 -22.85 17.63 -14.39
N ARG A 308 -24.13 17.25 -14.43
CA ARG A 308 -25.21 18.13 -13.97
C ARG A 308 -25.94 17.43 -12.84
N SER A 309 -25.98 18.16 -11.72
CA SER A 309 -26.87 18.01 -10.56
C SER A 309 -26.89 16.63 -9.88
N LEU A 310 -26.44 16.60 -8.62
CA LEU A 310 -27.17 15.93 -7.53
C LEU A 310 -26.55 16.40 -6.20
N ASN A 311 -26.98 17.60 -5.78
CA ASN A 311 -27.19 17.85 -4.37
C ASN A 311 -28.36 16.95 -3.91
N ALA A 312 -28.28 16.49 -2.67
CA ALA A 312 -29.25 15.66 -1.95
C ALA A 312 -29.19 14.15 -2.24
N LEU A 313 -28.44 13.44 -1.39
CA LEU A 313 -28.88 12.15 -0.89
C LEU A 313 -28.84 12.22 0.64
N ARG A 314 -30.00 12.56 1.20
CA ARG A 314 -30.37 12.34 2.60
C ARG A 314 -30.20 10.85 2.89
N VAL A 315 -29.39 10.53 3.90
CA VAL A 315 -29.30 9.21 4.48
C VAL A 315 -30.63 8.92 5.17
N VAL A 316 -31.40 7.96 4.65
CA VAL A 316 -32.52 7.35 5.36
C VAL A 316 -32.02 6.04 5.98
N PRO A 317 -32.19 5.83 7.30
CA PRO A 317 -31.71 4.63 7.99
C PRO A 317 -32.76 3.52 7.90
N CYS A 318 -32.34 2.30 7.52
CA CYS A 318 -33.14 1.10 7.74
C CYS A 318 -32.37 0.07 8.59
N LEU A 319 -32.73 0.13 9.88
CA LEU A 319 -33.15 -0.97 10.76
C LEU A 319 -32.23 -2.19 10.97
N ALA A 320 -31.80 -2.27 12.22
CA ALA A 320 -31.28 -3.44 12.92
C ALA A 320 -32.39 -4.40 13.38
N ARG A 321 -31.94 -5.61 13.77
CA ARG A 321 -32.62 -6.76 14.42
C ARG A 321 -33.29 -7.76 13.47
N ALA A 322 -32.80 -9.00 13.46
CA ALA A 322 -33.25 -10.01 14.43
C ALA A 322 -32.39 -11.29 14.32
N TYR A 323 -31.74 -11.65 15.42
CA TYR A 323 -31.21 -12.98 15.70
C TYR A 323 -31.88 -13.40 17.01
N GLN A 324 -32.82 -14.35 16.96
CA GLN A 324 -33.05 -15.37 18.00
C GLN A 324 -34.21 -16.32 17.63
N SER A 325 -33.98 -17.57 18.02
CA SER A 325 -34.89 -18.70 18.27
C SER A 325 -35.32 -19.64 17.13
N LEU A 326 -34.78 -20.87 17.25
CA LEU A 326 -35.45 -22.18 17.13
C LEU A 326 -35.78 -22.73 15.74
N THR A 327 -34.85 -23.50 15.16
CA THR A 327 -34.85 -24.98 15.17
C THR A 327 -33.48 -25.50 14.73
#